data_AF-A0A7C7MDG8-F1
#
_entry.id   AF-A0A7C7MDG8-F1
#
_cell.length_a   1.000
_cell.length_b   1.000
_cell.length_c   1.000
_cell.angle_alpha   90.00
_cell.angle_beta   90.00
_cell.angle_gamma   90.00
#
_symmetry.space_group_name_H-M   'P 1'
#
loop_
_entity.id
_entity.type
_entity.pdbx_description
1 polymer ?
#
loop_
_entity_poly.entity_id
_entity_poly.type
_entity_poly.pdbx_seq_one_letter_code
_entity_poly.pdbx_strand_id
1 'polypeptide(L)'
;MRKLFFTLLVISIFAVSCTQSDTASQVPEGKYIEWGSDNEIANTMVQMGLSHYLNVENEKALTYLHGALEIDSTLFGPHVLLAWMTPEGEVREMHQKKARELVKGKNENSNLLVSFFDVLPGDDLRERRHKVWSKMHEIEPDGGFIHYYYALTKPTVEERIAELEVLLENRKKSDRRYIHIINNLGYLYYAADNKSKAKSYFNQYVEEYPNGYNPQDSMGEYYFMEEDYETSLAHYQKSVDLFPGSTSGIGKIKEISELKAENEAAAAKQKNQDTFDRNVATIKTWIKGFADKDLEGQMALYADTAKWSPPDYNGNVMVGLKGIVDVLTFYHNNFDDITFQEGVGLPGDDGAGFYAGSYYPDLDNPNAVRVYGTWTPTHKETGKKVSNKWYGLIIFNEDGKISFFSDWFDVNGIQVQIEAE
;
A
#
# COMPACT_ATOMS: atom_id res chain seq x y z
N MET A 1 -32.46 -51.46 55.94
CA MET A 1 -32.37 -50.48 54.82
C MET A 1 -33.18 -49.27 55.25
N ARG A 2 -32.72 -48.02 55.43
CA ARG A 2 -31.52 -47.26 55.05
C ARG A 2 -31.06 -46.47 56.28
N LYS A 3 -29.75 -46.41 56.55
CA LYS A 3 -29.19 -45.43 57.50
C LYS A 3 -29.06 -44.10 56.75
N LEU A 4 -29.75 -43.05 57.21
CA LEU A 4 -29.50 -41.68 56.75
C LEU A 4 -28.13 -41.25 57.29
N PHE A 5 -27.14 -41.16 56.40
CA PHE A 5 -25.91 -40.42 56.68
C PHE A 5 -26.22 -38.94 56.47
N PHE A 6 -26.24 -38.18 57.58
CA PHE A 6 -26.14 -36.73 57.52
C PHE A 6 -24.68 -36.38 57.18
N THR A 7 -24.42 -36.05 55.92
CA THR A 7 -23.13 -35.47 55.53
C THR A 7 -23.12 -34.02 56.03
N LEU A 8 -22.39 -33.77 57.11
CA LEU A 8 -22.08 -32.43 57.58
C LEU A 8 -21.15 -31.79 56.53
N LEU A 9 -21.71 -30.94 55.66
CA LEU A 9 -20.92 -30.09 54.78
C LEU A 9 -20.29 -28.99 55.64
N VAL A 10 -19.07 -29.25 56.12
CA VAL A 10 -18.24 -28.21 56.74
C VAL A 10 -17.87 -27.24 55.62
N ILE A 11 -18.63 -26.15 55.52
CA ILE A 11 -18.23 -24.98 54.74
C ILE A 11 -17.07 -24.36 55.52
N SER A 12 -15.85 -24.72 55.11
CA SER A 12 -14.65 -24.00 55.51
C SER A 12 -14.75 -22.59 54.93
N ILE A 13 -15.33 -21.67 55.72
CA ILE A 13 -15.18 -20.25 55.51
C ILE A 13 -13.68 -19.98 55.72
N PHE A 14 -12.93 -19.93 54.62
CA PHE A 14 -11.68 -19.21 54.63
C PHE A 14 -12.04 -17.75 54.89
N ALA A 15 -12.03 -17.36 56.16
CA ALA A 15 -11.79 -15.99 56.52
C ALA A 15 -10.37 -15.70 56.00
N VAL A 16 -10.30 -15.27 54.74
CA VAL A 16 -9.17 -14.49 54.27
C VAL A 16 -9.16 -13.32 55.22
N SER A 17 -8.24 -13.39 56.18
CA SER A 17 -7.84 -12.24 56.97
C SER A 17 -7.51 -11.17 55.94
N CYS A 18 -8.41 -10.21 55.75
CA CYS A 18 -8.06 -8.93 55.20
C CYS A 18 -7.01 -8.39 56.17
N THR A 19 -5.74 -8.70 55.91
CA THR A 19 -4.71 -7.71 56.16
C THR A 19 -5.11 -6.55 55.27
N GLN A 20 -5.90 -5.63 55.83
CA GLN A 20 -5.81 -4.24 55.47
C GLN A 20 -4.32 -3.92 55.54
N SER A 21 -3.65 -3.98 54.39
CA SER A 21 -2.45 -3.19 54.26
C SER A 21 -2.94 -1.76 54.41
N ASP A 22 -2.58 -1.14 55.53
CA ASP A 22 -2.72 0.29 55.81
C ASP A 22 -1.88 1.14 54.83
N THR A 23 -2.00 0.86 53.53
CA THR A 23 -1.43 1.63 52.42
C THR A 23 -2.50 2.40 51.65
N ALA A 24 -3.76 2.31 52.08
CA ALA A 24 -4.84 3.19 51.64
C ALA A 24 -4.93 4.43 52.54
N SER A 25 -3.83 5.16 52.74
CA SER A 25 -3.89 6.44 53.48
C SER A 25 -2.63 7.30 53.48
N GLN A 26 -1.59 7.00 52.71
CA GLN A 26 -0.56 8.00 52.39
C GLN A 26 -0.11 7.79 50.95
N VAL A 27 -0.76 8.48 50.02
CA VAL A 27 -0.05 8.85 48.80
C VAL A 27 1.15 9.64 49.31
N PRO A 28 2.41 9.23 49.01
CA PRO A 28 3.57 10.01 49.44
C PRO A 28 3.33 11.46 49.06
N GLU A 29 3.77 12.44 49.86
CA GLU A 29 3.89 13.84 49.43
C GLU A 29 4.85 13.87 48.24
N GLY A 30 4.33 13.51 47.07
CA GLY A 30 5.10 13.07 45.94
C GLY A 30 4.95 14.10 44.85
N LYS A 31 6.05 14.34 44.15
CA LYS A 31 6.09 15.29 43.05
C LYS A 31 5.58 14.64 41.76
N TYR A 32 4.71 13.64 41.83
CA TYR A 32 4.17 12.91 40.68
C TYR A 32 3.02 13.65 40.00
N ILE A 33 2.69 13.33 38.75
CA ILE A 33 1.49 13.90 38.12
C ILE A 33 0.25 13.40 38.87
N GLU A 34 -0.55 14.31 39.43
CA GLU A 34 -1.74 13.99 40.23
C GLU A 34 -2.93 13.56 39.35
N TRP A 35 -2.81 12.41 38.67
CA TRP A 35 -3.78 11.91 37.69
C TRP A 35 -5.19 11.66 38.23
N GLY A 36 -5.32 11.38 39.51
CA GLY A 36 -6.55 10.89 40.14
C GLY A 36 -7.20 11.85 41.13
N SER A 37 -8.33 11.41 41.68
CA SER A 37 -9.09 12.05 42.75
C SER A 37 -9.40 11.05 43.86
N ASP A 38 -10.35 11.36 44.75
CA ASP A 38 -10.84 10.42 45.76
C ASP A 38 -11.80 9.37 45.19
N ASN A 39 -12.15 9.45 43.89
CA ASN A 39 -13.05 8.51 43.23
C ASN A 39 -12.29 7.33 42.60
N GLU A 40 -12.34 6.15 43.25
CA GLU A 40 -11.63 4.95 42.80
C GLU A 40 -12.04 4.46 41.39
N ILE A 41 -13.30 4.61 41.02
CA ILE A 41 -13.80 4.18 39.71
C ILE A 41 -13.23 5.10 38.62
N ALA A 42 -13.30 6.41 38.83
CA ALA A 42 -12.73 7.38 37.92
C ALA A 42 -11.22 7.16 37.77
N ASN A 43 -10.51 6.95 38.88
CA ASN A 43 -9.07 6.65 38.89
C ASN A 43 -8.73 5.40 38.06
N THR A 44 -9.53 4.34 38.20
CA THR A 44 -9.36 3.11 37.40
C THR A 44 -9.50 3.40 35.91
N MET A 45 -10.52 4.18 35.53
CA MET A 45 -10.71 4.59 34.14
C MET A 45 -9.55 5.45 33.62
N VAL A 46 -9.00 6.36 34.43
CA VAL A 46 -7.80 7.12 34.06
C VAL A 46 -6.62 6.19 33.79
N GLN A 47 -6.38 5.18 34.64
CA GLN A 47 -5.29 4.22 34.42
C GLN A 47 -5.48 3.38 33.16
N MET A 48 -6.72 2.95 32.87
CA MET A 48 -7.04 2.24 31.63
C MET A 48 -6.82 3.14 30.40
N GLY A 49 -7.28 4.40 30.47
CA GLY A 49 -7.10 5.41 29.44
C GLY A 49 -5.62 5.68 29.15
N LEU A 50 -4.82 5.93 30.19
CA LEU A 50 -3.36 6.08 30.10
C LEU A 50 -2.70 4.86 29.47
N SER A 51 -3.11 3.67 29.91
CA SER A 51 -2.50 2.45 29.42
C SER A 51 -2.78 2.20 27.94
N HIS A 52 -3.98 2.52 27.46
CA HIS A 52 -4.31 2.44 26.03
C HIS A 52 -3.65 3.57 25.24
N TYR A 53 -3.58 4.78 25.80
CA TYR A 53 -2.93 5.93 25.17
C TYR A 53 -1.44 5.66 24.89
N LEU A 54 -0.70 5.15 25.88
CA LEU A 54 0.71 4.78 25.72
C LEU A 54 0.90 3.66 24.69
N ASN A 55 -0.11 2.82 24.50
CA ASN A 55 -0.11 1.71 23.57
C ASN A 55 -0.63 2.07 22.16
N VAL A 56 -0.88 3.35 21.88
CA VAL A 56 -1.42 3.81 20.60
C VAL A 56 -2.80 3.19 20.30
N GLU A 57 -3.54 2.80 21.35
CA GLU A 57 -4.92 2.30 21.24
C GLU A 57 -5.91 3.45 21.45
N ASN A 58 -5.84 4.48 20.57
CA ASN A 58 -6.46 5.78 20.78
C ASN A 58 -7.98 5.72 20.99
N GLU A 59 -8.69 4.90 20.22
CA GLU A 59 -10.15 4.76 20.31
C GLU A 59 -10.58 4.23 21.70
N LYS A 60 -9.82 3.28 22.26
CA LYS A 60 -10.05 2.77 23.62
C LYS A 60 -9.66 3.82 24.66
N ALA A 61 -8.54 4.50 24.47
CA ALA A 61 -8.08 5.54 25.38
C ALA A 61 -9.10 6.69 25.51
N LEU A 62 -9.63 7.19 24.39
CA LEU A 62 -10.68 8.21 24.37
C LEU A 62 -11.90 7.76 25.19
N THR A 63 -12.35 6.53 24.99
CA THR A 63 -13.51 5.96 25.70
C THR A 63 -13.33 5.99 27.21
N TYR A 64 -12.20 5.49 27.72
CA TYR A 64 -11.94 5.48 29.17
C TYR A 64 -11.72 6.87 29.74
N LEU A 65 -11.07 7.77 29.01
CA LEU A 65 -10.82 9.14 29.48
C LEU A 65 -12.10 9.98 29.55
N HIS A 66 -13.01 9.83 28.57
CA HIS A 66 -14.34 10.43 28.64
C HIS A 66 -15.17 9.84 29.80
N GLY A 67 -15.19 8.51 29.94
CA GLY A 67 -15.89 7.86 31.06
C GLY A 67 -15.37 8.30 32.43
N ALA A 68 -14.05 8.51 32.58
CA ALA A 68 -13.47 9.04 33.81
C ALA A 68 -14.04 10.43 34.15
N LEU A 69 -14.20 11.30 33.15
CA LEU A 69 -14.73 12.66 33.32
C LEU A 69 -16.26 12.70 33.51
N GLU A 70 -16.99 11.71 33.00
CA GLU A 70 -18.42 11.55 33.29
C GLU A 70 -18.66 11.20 34.76
N ILE A 71 -17.75 10.43 35.36
CA ILE A 71 -17.81 10.04 36.78
C ILE A 71 -17.25 11.15 37.68
N ASP A 72 -16.12 11.73 37.30
CA ASP A 72 -15.46 12.81 38.04
C ASP A 72 -14.89 13.87 37.09
N SER A 73 -15.65 14.94 36.91
CA SER A 73 -15.26 16.08 36.06
C SER A 73 -14.13 16.94 36.64
N THR A 74 -13.62 16.66 37.84
CA THR A 74 -12.56 17.44 38.49
C THR A 74 -11.14 17.00 38.10
N LEU A 75 -11.02 15.90 37.34
CA LEU A 75 -9.75 15.33 36.92
C LEU A 75 -9.08 16.17 35.82
N PHE A 76 -7.98 16.86 36.13
CA PHE A 76 -7.26 17.66 35.14
C PHE A 76 -6.50 16.80 34.12
N GLY A 77 -5.95 15.64 34.53
CA GLY A 77 -5.11 14.78 33.69
C GLY A 77 -5.81 14.23 32.44
N PRO A 78 -7.03 13.68 32.54
CA PRO A 78 -7.81 13.26 31.38
C PRO A 78 -8.08 14.39 30.40
N HIS A 79 -8.35 15.61 30.88
CA HIS A 79 -8.46 16.78 30.01
C HIS A 79 -7.17 17.08 29.23
N VAL A 80 -5.98 16.84 29.81
CA VAL A 80 -4.71 16.97 29.07
C VAL A 80 -4.61 15.96 27.93
N LEU A 81 -4.84 14.68 28.22
CA LEU A 81 -4.74 13.64 27.21
C LEU A 81 -5.78 13.81 26.10
N LEU A 82 -7.03 14.11 26.46
CA LEU A 82 -8.08 14.40 25.48
C LEU A 82 -7.73 15.61 24.61
N ALA A 83 -7.15 16.67 25.18
CA ALA A 83 -6.68 17.81 24.39
C ALA A 83 -5.55 17.42 23.42
N TRP A 84 -4.64 16.52 23.80
CA TRP A 84 -3.57 16.04 22.91
C TRP A 84 -4.08 15.11 21.79
N MET A 85 -5.14 14.36 22.04
CA MET A 85 -5.73 13.43 21.09
C MET A 85 -6.79 14.07 20.17
N THR A 86 -7.23 15.28 20.50
CA THR A 86 -8.26 16.00 19.74
C THR A 86 -7.61 16.98 18.75
N PRO A 87 -8.02 16.99 17.47
CA PRO A 87 -7.60 18.02 16.51
C PRO A 87 -7.87 19.45 16.98
N GLU A 88 -7.25 20.43 16.34
CA GLU A 88 -7.50 21.85 16.64
C GLU A 88 -8.96 22.23 16.41
N GLY A 89 -9.54 22.94 17.38
CA GLY A 89 -10.95 23.34 17.38
C GLY A 89 -11.51 23.49 18.80
N GLU A 90 -12.80 23.83 18.87
CA GLU A 90 -13.50 24.18 20.11
C GLU A 90 -13.43 23.09 21.19
N VAL A 91 -13.47 21.82 20.80
CA VAL A 91 -13.40 20.68 21.74
C VAL A 91 -12.03 20.60 22.41
N ARG A 92 -10.94 20.75 21.64
CA ARG A 92 -9.58 20.79 22.19
C ARG A 92 -9.41 22.01 23.09
N GLU A 93 -9.88 23.18 22.67
CA GLU A 93 -9.81 24.42 23.49
C GLU A 93 -10.56 24.28 24.81
N MET A 94 -11.73 23.64 24.81
CA MET A 94 -12.50 23.35 26.03
C MET A 94 -11.69 22.49 27.00
N HIS A 95 -11.09 21.40 26.53
CA HIS A 95 -10.27 20.53 27.36
C HIS A 95 -9.02 21.24 27.89
N GLN A 96 -8.34 22.04 27.06
CA GLN A 96 -7.21 22.87 27.50
C GLN A 96 -7.60 23.85 28.61
N LYS A 97 -8.74 24.54 28.44
CA LYS A 97 -9.27 25.47 29.45
C LYS A 97 -9.57 24.75 30.76
N LYS A 98 -10.21 23.57 30.70
CA LYS A 98 -10.54 22.78 31.89
C LYS A 98 -9.31 22.25 32.61
N ALA A 99 -8.32 21.73 31.90
CA ALA A 99 -7.05 21.31 32.48
C ALA A 99 -6.35 22.48 33.21
N ARG A 100 -6.32 23.68 32.62
CA ARG A 100 -5.75 24.89 33.27
C ARG A 100 -6.54 25.38 34.49
N GLU A 101 -7.85 25.19 34.49
CA GLU A 101 -8.71 25.51 35.64
C GLU A 101 -8.43 24.55 36.80
N LEU A 102 -8.42 23.25 36.51
CA LEU A 102 -8.40 22.17 37.51
C LEU A 102 -6.99 21.86 38.06
N VAL A 103 -5.93 22.26 37.36
CA VAL A 103 -4.54 22.08 37.85
C VAL A 103 -4.16 23.08 38.94
N LYS A 104 -4.96 24.13 39.17
CA LYS A 104 -4.65 25.14 40.20
C LYS A 104 -4.61 24.51 41.59
N GLY A 105 -3.50 24.72 42.30
CA GLY A 105 -3.26 24.14 43.63
C GLY A 105 -2.68 22.73 43.60
N LYS A 106 -2.47 22.13 42.41
CA LYS A 106 -1.71 20.89 42.22
C LYS A 106 -0.21 21.14 42.24
N ASN A 107 0.57 20.07 42.35
CA ASN A 107 2.02 20.14 42.45
C ASN A 107 2.71 20.61 41.14
N GLU A 108 4.04 20.80 41.21
CA GLU A 108 4.81 21.35 40.10
C GLU A 108 4.73 20.50 38.83
N ASN A 109 4.84 19.18 38.92
CA ASN A 109 4.77 18.29 37.75
C ASN A 109 3.38 18.31 37.09
N SER A 110 2.31 18.42 37.88
CA SER A 110 0.95 18.60 37.34
C SER A 110 0.82 19.91 36.55
N ASN A 111 1.38 21.01 37.05
CA ASN A 111 1.39 22.30 36.34
C ASN A 111 2.28 22.27 35.09
N LEU A 112 3.45 21.60 35.15
CA LEU A 112 4.32 21.42 33.99
C LEU A 112 3.65 20.56 32.91
N LEU A 113 2.86 19.56 33.27
CA LEU A 113 2.11 18.78 32.29
C LEU A 113 1.13 19.66 31.49
N VAL A 114 0.44 20.59 32.16
CA VAL A 114 -0.50 21.51 31.50
C VAL A 114 0.22 22.57 30.66
N SER A 115 1.46 22.95 31.00
CA SER A 115 2.22 23.94 30.23
C SER A 115 2.61 23.47 28.83
N PHE A 116 2.51 22.16 28.53
CA PHE A 116 2.72 21.65 27.17
C PHE A 116 1.77 22.25 26.13
N PHE A 117 0.62 22.79 26.53
CA PHE A 117 -0.26 23.53 25.63
C PHE A 117 0.36 24.82 25.09
N ASP A 118 1.35 25.37 25.78
CA ASP A 118 2.09 26.57 25.39
C ASP A 118 3.33 26.23 24.54
N VAL A 119 3.65 24.94 24.38
CA VAL A 119 4.74 24.45 23.53
C VAL A 119 4.19 24.21 22.11
N LEU A 120 4.03 25.29 21.37
CA LEU A 120 3.45 25.31 20.02
C LEU A 120 4.29 24.54 18.99
N PRO A 121 3.71 24.04 17.88
CA PRO A 121 4.45 23.41 16.79
C PRO A 121 5.59 24.27 16.22
N GLY A 122 6.63 23.63 15.69
CA GLY A 122 7.80 24.28 15.08
C GLY A 122 8.97 23.30 14.92
N ASP A 123 9.99 23.67 14.15
CA ASP A 123 11.14 22.79 13.85
C ASP A 123 11.90 22.36 15.12
N ASP A 124 11.89 23.21 16.14
CA ASP A 124 12.52 23.00 17.45
C ASP A 124 11.58 22.34 18.49
N LEU A 125 10.38 21.89 18.07
CA LEU A 125 9.34 21.38 18.98
C LEU A 125 9.87 20.30 19.92
N ARG A 126 10.68 19.37 19.42
CA ARG A 126 11.27 18.30 20.23
C ARG A 126 12.18 18.87 21.32
N GLU A 127 13.04 19.82 20.99
CA GLU A 127 13.97 20.45 21.95
C GLU A 127 13.18 21.20 23.04
N ARG A 128 12.18 21.99 22.66
CA ARG A 128 11.33 22.71 23.62
C ARG A 128 10.54 21.77 24.52
N ARG A 129 9.99 20.68 23.97
CA ARG A 129 9.32 19.64 24.77
C ARG A 129 10.31 18.94 25.70
N HIS A 130 11.53 18.66 25.23
CA HIS A 130 12.56 18.02 26.03
C HIS A 130 12.92 18.87 27.26
N LYS A 131 13.03 20.19 27.13
CA LYS A 131 13.28 21.08 28.28
C LYS A 131 12.24 20.91 29.39
N VAL A 132 10.96 20.81 29.04
CA VAL A 132 9.88 20.59 30.01
C VAL A 132 9.95 19.18 30.60
N TRP A 133 10.11 18.14 29.77
CA TRP A 133 10.20 16.76 30.26
C TRP A 133 11.43 16.51 31.13
N SER A 134 12.58 17.11 30.82
CA SER A 134 13.78 17.05 31.64
C SER A 134 13.55 17.66 33.02
N LYS A 135 12.92 18.83 33.09
CA LYS A 135 12.56 19.45 34.38
C LYS A 135 11.60 18.54 35.18
N MET A 136 10.60 17.97 34.51
CA MET A 136 9.67 17.06 35.17
C MET A 136 10.36 15.78 35.68
N HIS A 137 11.34 15.28 34.93
CA HIS A 137 12.11 14.10 35.28
C HIS A 137 13.10 14.37 36.43
N GLU A 138 13.72 15.55 36.49
CA GLU A 138 14.52 15.98 37.65
C GLU A 138 13.69 16.03 38.94
N ILE A 139 12.43 16.43 38.83
CA ILE A 139 11.48 16.51 39.93
C ILE A 139 11.01 15.12 40.38
N GLU A 140 10.74 14.22 39.43
CA GLU A 140 10.29 12.84 39.67
C GLU A 140 11.04 11.83 38.78
N PRO A 141 12.23 11.38 39.19
CA PRO A 141 13.05 10.46 38.38
C PRO A 141 12.40 9.09 38.15
N ASP A 142 11.66 8.59 39.14
CA ASP A 142 11.04 7.25 39.10
C ASP A 142 9.65 7.23 38.42
N GLY A 143 9.18 8.41 37.98
CA GLY A 143 7.88 8.62 37.36
C GLY A 143 7.85 8.09 35.95
N GLY A 144 7.39 6.85 35.76
CA GLY A 144 7.64 6.19 34.49
C GLY A 144 6.83 6.69 33.28
N PHE A 145 5.80 7.52 33.45
CA PHE A 145 5.20 8.28 32.33
C PHE A 145 6.12 9.44 31.91
N ILE A 146 6.65 10.17 32.89
CA ILE A 146 7.59 11.28 32.68
C ILE A 146 8.89 10.76 32.07
N HIS A 147 9.48 9.70 32.62
CA HIS A 147 10.70 9.09 32.10
C HIS A 147 10.53 8.64 30.63
N TYR A 148 9.39 8.05 30.29
CA TYR A 148 9.11 7.65 28.90
C TYR A 148 9.13 8.83 27.93
N TYR A 149 8.46 9.94 28.24
CA TYR A 149 8.47 11.12 27.36
C TYR A 149 9.78 11.91 27.41
N TYR A 150 10.49 11.91 28.54
CA TYR A 150 11.86 12.40 28.62
C TYR A 150 12.77 11.64 27.66
N ALA A 151 12.69 10.30 27.67
CA ALA A 151 13.43 9.45 26.77
C ALA A 151 13.08 9.75 25.30
N LEU A 152 11.80 9.78 24.94
CA LEU A 152 11.36 10.03 23.55
C LEU A 152 11.72 11.41 22.99
N THR A 153 11.94 12.40 23.86
CA THR A 153 12.27 13.76 23.45
C THR A 153 13.77 14.05 23.42
N LYS A 154 14.62 13.05 23.72
CA LYS A 154 16.08 13.18 23.58
C LYS A 154 16.48 13.64 22.16
N PRO A 155 17.56 14.44 22.05
CA PRO A 155 17.97 15.04 20.78
C PRO A 155 18.17 14.03 19.65
N THR A 156 18.95 12.97 19.85
CA THR A 156 19.26 11.96 18.80
C THR A 156 18.46 10.67 18.96
N VAL A 157 18.42 9.85 17.91
CA VAL A 157 17.76 8.53 17.95
C VAL A 157 18.49 7.59 18.91
N GLU A 158 19.81 7.65 18.94
CA GLU A 158 20.68 6.83 19.80
C GLU A 158 20.46 7.15 21.28
N GLU A 159 20.34 8.43 21.63
CA GLU A 159 20.04 8.85 23.00
C GLU A 159 18.64 8.39 23.44
N ARG A 160 17.64 8.41 22.53
CA ARG A 160 16.29 7.90 22.83
C ARG A 160 16.32 6.41 23.09
N ILE A 161 17.01 5.65 22.23
CA ILE A 161 17.15 4.20 22.37
C ILE A 161 17.81 3.87 23.70
N ALA A 162 18.96 4.49 24.00
CA ALA A 162 19.70 4.24 25.23
C ALA A 162 18.84 4.51 26.48
N GLU A 163 18.12 5.63 26.51
CA GLU A 163 17.28 5.99 27.65
C GLU A 163 16.05 5.06 27.78
N LEU A 164 15.43 4.66 26.67
CA LEU A 164 14.31 3.71 26.68
C LEU A 164 14.75 2.30 27.11
N GLU A 165 15.97 1.87 26.78
CA GLU A 165 16.51 0.59 27.25
C GLU A 165 16.75 0.59 28.77
N VAL A 166 17.23 1.70 29.34
CA VAL A 166 17.32 1.89 30.80
C VAL A 166 15.94 1.80 31.44
N LEU A 167 14.96 2.52 30.89
CA LEU A 167 13.58 2.47 31.39
C LEU A 167 12.99 1.05 31.27
N LEU A 168 13.22 0.36 30.15
CA LEU A 168 12.76 -1.02 29.93
C LEU A 168 13.32 -1.98 31.00
N GLU A 169 14.61 -1.92 31.27
CA GLU A 169 15.25 -2.76 32.28
C GLU A 169 14.67 -2.50 33.68
N ASN A 170 14.49 -1.24 34.04
CA ASN A 170 13.88 -0.85 35.31
C ASN A 170 12.42 -1.33 35.44
N ARG A 171 11.63 -1.26 34.36
CA ARG A 171 10.25 -1.77 34.34
C ARG A 171 10.20 -3.29 34.49
N LYS A 172 11.08 -4.03 33.82
CA LYS A 172 11.20 -5.49 33.96
C LYS A 172 11.58 -5.90 35.39
N LYS A 173 12.54 -5.22 36.02
CA LYS A 173 12.94 -5.47 37.41
C LYS A 173 11.83 -5.22 38.43
N SER A 174 10.93 -4.30 38.13
CA SER A 174 9.82 -3.91 39.02
C SER A 174 8.48 -4.57 38.67
N ASP A 175 8.46 -5.53 37.74
CA ASP A 175 7.25 -6.21 37.24
C ASP A 175 6.15 -5.22 36.79
N ARG A 176 6.57 -4.13 36.14
CA ARG A 176 5.68 -3.08 35.62
C ARG A 176 5.53 -3.21 34.10
N ARG A 177 4.31 -2.96 33.59
CA ARG A 177 4.00 -3.00 32.15
C ARG A 177 4.95 -2.13 31.32
N TYR A 178 5.57 -2.72 30.29
CA TYR A 178 6.59 -2.08 29.44
C TYR A 178 6.31 -2.13 27.94
N ILE A 179 5.17 -2.67 27.52
CA ILE A 179 4.90 -2.99 26.12
C ILE A 179 4.91 -1.77 25.16
N HIS A 180 4.59 -0.57 25.65
CA HIS A 180 4.71 0.68 24.88
C HIS A 180 6.18 1.06 24.60
N ILE A 181 7.10 0.68 25.51
CA ILE A 181 8.54 0.94 25.39
C ILE A 181 9.12 0.07 24.27
N ILE A 182 8.81 -1.23 24.27
CA ILE A 182 9.29 -2.13 23.21
C ILE A 182 8.72 -1.76 21.84
N ASN A 183 7.47 -1.28 21.77
CA ASN A 183 6.92 -0.75 20.53
C ASN A 183 7.77 0.41 19.98
N ASN A 184 8.08 1.39 20.84
CA ASN A 184 8.89 2.55 20.44
C ASN A 184 10.34 2.18 20.12
N LEU A 185 10.93 1.22 20.84
CA LEU A 185 12.24 0.69 20.50
C LEU A 185 12.21 0.03 19.11
N GLY A 186 11.14 -0.69 18.76
CA GLY A 186 10.91 -1.22 17.41
C GLY A 186 11.06 -0.15 16.34
N TYR A 187 10.29 0.94 16.45
CA TYR A 187 10.34 2.06 15.50
C TYR A 187 11.67 2.81 15.51
N LEU A 188 12.27 3.06 16.67
CA LEU A 188 13.54 3.78 16.77
C LEU A 188 14.69 2.96 16.17
N TYR A 189 14.72 1.65 16.41
CA TYR A 189 15.70 0.78 15.77
C TYR A 189 15.49 0.67 14.27
N TYR A 190 14.24 0.72 13.80
CA TYR A 190 13.96 0.78 12.37
C TYR A 190 14.49 2.08 11.75
N ALA A 191 14.21 3.24 12.40
CA ALA A 191 14.72 4.54 11.98
C ALA A 191 16.26 4.64 12.02
N ALA A 192 16.91 3.86 12.88
CA ALA A 192 18.37 3.72 12.94
C ALA A 192 18.93 2.66 11.97
N ASP A 193 18.12 2.19 11.01
CA ASP A 193 18.46 1.14 10.01
C ASP A 193 18.85 -0.22 10.63
N ASN A 194 18.52 -0.46 11.90
CA ASN A 194 18.70 -1.75 12.56
C ASN A 194 17.42 -2.59 12.48
N LYS A 195 17.09 -3.02 11.27
CA LYS A 195 15.87 -3.77 10.96
C LYS A 195 15.72 -5.07 11.76
N SER A 196 16.84 -5.72 12.10
CA SER A 196 16.84 -6.95 12.91
C SER A 196 16.36 -6.69 14.34
N LYS A 197 16.91 -5.66 15.02
CA LYS A 197 16.43 -5.28 16.35
C LYS A 197 15.01 -4.75 16.31
N ALA A 198 14.66 -3.97 15.29
CA ALA A 198 13.30 -3.47 15.10
C ALA A 198 12.28 -4.61 15.08
N LYS A 199 12.50 -5.60 14.20
CA LYS A 199 11.65 -6.79 14.08
C LYS A 199 11.58 -7.60 15.38
N SER A 200 12.72 -7.76 16.08
CA SER A 200 12.77 -8.46 17.37
C SER A 200 11.84 -7.80 18.40
N TYR A 201 11.86 -6.47 18.52
CA TYR A 201 10.99 -5.75 19.44
C TYR A 201 9.51 -5.79 19.04
N PHE A 202 9.19 -5.70 17.75
CA PHE A 202 7.80 -5.84 17.30
C PHE A 202 7.25 -7.26 17.49
N ASN A 203 8.06 -8.30 17.26
CA ASN A 203 7.70 -9.68 17.60
C ASN A 203 7.44 -9.83 19.11
N GLN A 204 8.34 -9.30 19.94
CA GLN A 204 8.14 -9.28 21.40
C GLN A 204 6.85 -8.53 21.77
N TYR A 205 6.51 -7.43 21.07
CA TYR A 205 5.29 -6.69 21.35
C TYR A 205 4.02 -7.52 21.05
N VAL A 206 4.03 -8.30 19.98
CA VAL A 206 2.96 -9.27 19.66
C VAL A 206 2.86 -10.37 20.71
N GLU A 207 3.98 -10.90 21.19
CA GLU A 207 4.03 -11.96 22.19
C GLU A 207 3.54 -11.49 23.57
N GLU A 208 3.96 -10.30 24.00
CA GLU A 208 3.65 -9.73 25.32
C GLU A 208 2.23 -9.15 25.40
N TYR A 209 1.62 -8.80 24.25
CA TYR A 209 0.28 -8.23 24.20
C TYR A 209 -0.58 -8.79 23.05
N PRO A 210 -0.86 -10.11 23.04
CA PRO A 210 -1.46 -10.80 21.89
C PRO A 210 -2.90 -10.37 21.58
N ASN A 211 -3.60 -9.76 22.55
CA ASN A 211 -4.98 -9.28 22.42
C ASN A 211 -5.06 -7.78 22.06
N GLY A 212 -3.92 -7.10 21.94
CA GLY A 212 -3.87 -5.73 21.44
C GLY A 212 -3.91 -5.70 19.92
N TYR A 213 -4.67 -4.78 19.34
CA TYR A 213 -4.64 -4.59 17.88
C TYR A 213 -3.37 -3.87 17.43
N ASN A 214 -2.87 -2.91 18.22
CA ASN A 214 -1.68 -2.13 17.87
C ASN A 214 -0.40 -2.98 17.65
N PRO A 215 -0.10 -4.05 18.42
CA PRO A 215 1.01 -4.96 18.08
C PRO A 215 0.93 -5.56 16.67
N GLN A 216 -0.26 -5.93 16.21
CA GLN A 216 -0.45 -6.43 14.85
C GLN A 216 -0.34 -5.30 13.84
N ASP A 217 -0.85 -4.11 14.17
CA ASP A 217 -0.71 -2.90 13.35
C ASP A 217 0.78 -2.56 13.10
N SER A 218 1.59 -2.48 14.16
CA SER A 218 3.02 -2.18 14.08
C SER A 218 3.82 -3.24 13.32
N MET A 219 3.46 -4.52 13.45
CA MET A 219 4.04 -5.58 12.60
C MET A 219 3.61 -5.44 11.14
N GLY A 220 2.35 -5.09 10.89
CA GLY A 220 1.86 -4.79 9.55
C GLY A 220 2.63 -3.64 8.91
N GLU A 221 2.90 -2.59 9.68
CA GLU A 221 3.67 -1.42 9.22
C GLU A 221 5.13 -1.77 8.94
N TYR A 222 5.77 -2.56 9.80
CA TYR A 222 7.12 -3.08 9.53
C TYR A 222 7.18 -3.78 8.16
N TYR A 223 6.27 -4.72 7.90
CA TYR A 223 6.26 -5.43 6.61
C TYR A 223 5.85 -4.54 5.43
N PHE A 224 4.99 -3.54 5.67
CA PHE A 224 4.63 -2.55 4.65
C PHE A 224 5.87 -1.76 4.20
N MET A 225 6.68 -1.30 5.16
CA MET A 225 7.91 -0.55 4.86
C MET A 225 9.01 -1.42 4.22
N GLU A 226 8.98 -2.74 4.44
CA GLU A 226 9.84 -3.71 3.74
C GLU A 226 9.25 -4.17 2.38
N GLU A 227 8.15 -3.56 1.92
CA GLU A 227 7.43 -3.88 0.69
C GLU A 227 6.91 -5.34 0.60
N ASP A 228 6.88 -6.05 1.73
CA ASP A 228 6.23 -7.36 1.87
C ASP A 228 4.74 -7.14 2.14
N TYR A 229 4.02 -6.70 1.10
CA TYR A 229 2.62 -6.33 1.17
C TYR A 229 1.70 -7.49 1.54
N GLU A 230 2.07 -8.73 1.21
CA GLU A 230 1.25 -9.91 1.54
C GLU A 230 1.31 -10.20 3.04
N THR A 231 2.50 -10.21 3.63
CA THR A 231 2.65 -10.39 5.08
C THR A 231 2.09 -9.18 5.85
N SER A 232 2.30 -7.97 5.33
CA SER A 232 1.72 -6.74 5.87
C SER A 232 0.20 -6.80 5.95
N LEU A 233 -0.46 -7.21 4.86
CA LEU A 233 -1.92 -7.33 4.78
C LEU A 233 -2.46 -8.31 5.83
N ALA A 234 -1.79 -9.45 6.03
CA ALA A 234 -2.20 -10.44 7.03
C ALA A 234 -2.18 -9.87 8.46
N HIS A 235 -1.15 -9.08 8.79
CA HIS A 235 -1.04 -8.43 10.09
C HIS A 235 -2.08 -7.32 10.29
N TYR A 236 -2.29 -6.46 9.29
CA TYR A 236 -3.34 -5.45 9.38
C TYR A 236 -4.75 -6.06 9.47
N GLN A 237 -5.03 -7.15 8.74
CA GLN A 237 -6.28 -7.88 8.88
C GLN A 237 -6.48 -8.39 10.30
N LYS A 238 -5.41 -8.95 10.91
CA LYS A 238 -5.46 -9.39 12.31
C LYS A 238 -5.64 -8.24 13.30
N SER A 239 -5.08 -7.05 13.04
CA SER A 239 -5.34 -5.82 13.81
C SER A 239 -6.84 -5.49 13.79
N VAL A 240 -7.47 -5.50 12.62
CA VAL A 240 -8.91 -5.25 12.44
C VAL A 240 -9.78 -6.35 13.07
N ASP A 241 -9.37 -7.61 13.00
CA ASP A 241 -10.10 -8.72 13.63
C ASP A 241 -10.10 -8.60 15.17
N LEU A 242 -8.97 -8.16 15.76
CA LEU A 242 -8.86 -7.89 17.19
C LEU A 242 -9.63 -6.64 17.63
N PHE A 243 -9.71 -5.63 16.76
CA PHE A 243 -10.48 -4.42 17.00
C PHE A 243 -11.03 -3.86 15.68
N PRO A 244 -12.33 -4.09 15.38
CA PRO A 244 -12.94 -3.62 14.13
C PRO A 244 -12.93 -2.10 13.94
N GLY A 245 -12.64 -1.33 15.00
CA GLY A 245 -12.42 0.11 14.94
C GLY A 245 -10.97 0.53 14.63
N SER A 246 -10.08 -0.39 14.28
CA SER A 246 -8.67 -0.09 13.96
C SER A 246 -8.57 0.71 12.66
N THR A 247 -8.59 2.04 12.79
CA THR A 247 -8.61 2.98 11.66
C THR A 247 -7.35 2.88 10.79
N SER A 248 -6.19 2.71 11.42
CA SER A 248 -4.90 2.46 10.74
C SER A 248 -4.96 1.19 9.89
N GLY A 249 -5.31 0.05 10.49
CA GLY A 249 -5.41 -1.23 9.79
C GLY A 249 -6.38 -1.20 8.61
N ILE A 250 -7.57 -0.61 8.77
CA ILE A 250 -8.54 -0.46 7.68
C ILE A 250 -7.96 0.36 6.52
N GLY A 251 -7.29 1.48 6.83
CA GLY A 251 -6.65 2.33 5.83
C GLY A 251 -5.57 1.60 5.05
N LYS A 252 -4.69 0.87 5.75
CA LYS A 252 -3.58 0.14 5.13
C LYS A 252 -4.02 -1.08 4.33
N ILE A 253 -5.05 -1.81 4.77
CA ILE A 253 -5.67 -2.89 3.96
C ILE A 253 -6.14 -2.35 2.61
N LYS A 254 -6.81 -1.18 2.62
CA LYS A 254 -7.29 -0.54 1.40
C LYS A 254 -6.13 -0.12 0.49
N GLU A 255 -5.14 0.57 1.04
CA GLU A 255 -3.95 1.02 0.30
C GLU A 255 -3.20 -0.16 -0.35
N ILE A 256 -2.96 -1.24 0.38
CA ILE A 256 -2.33 -2.46 -0.15
C ILE A 256 -3.17 -3.08 -1.28
N SER A 257 -4.49 -3.10 -1.12
CA SER A 257 -5.39 -3.66 -2.15
C SER A 257 -5.36 -2.84 -3.44
N GLU A 258 -5.31 -1.51 -3.33
CA GLU A 258 -5.17 -0.59 -4.48
C GLU A 258 -3.81 -0.79 -5.18
N LEU A 259 -2.71 -0.87 -4.42
CA LEU A 259 -1.38 -1.15 -4.96
C LEU A 259 -1.31 -2.48 -5.71
N LYS A 260 -1.94 -3.54 -5.17
CA LYS A 260 -2.00 -4.85 -5.84
C LYS A 260 -2.76 -4.75 -7.17
N ALA A 261 -3.90 -4.06 -7.20
CA ALA A 261 -4.68 -3.87 -8.41
C ALA A 261 -3.92 -3.05 -9.48
N GLU A 262 -3.20 -2.00 -9.08
CA GLU A 262 -2.36 -1.20 -9.98
C GLU A 262 -1.22 -2.03 -10.58
N ASN A 263 -0.55 -2.85 -9.77
CA ASN A 263 0.52 -3.73 -10.24
C ASN A 263 0.00 -4.80 -11.21
N GLU A 264 -1.16 -5.39 -10.94
CA GLU A 264 -1.80 -6.34 -11.85
C GLU A 264 -2.19 -5.69 -13.18
N ALA A 265 -2.76 -4.47 -13.14
CA ALA A 265 -3.10 -3.72 -14.35
C ALA A 265 -1.86 -3.35 -15.17
N ALA A 266 -0.77 -2.92 -14.51
CA ALA A 266 0.50 -2.62 -15.16
C ALA A 266 1.11 -3.87 -15.83
N ALA A 267 1.09 -5.01 -15.16
CA ALA A 267 1.56 -6.28 -15.71
C ALA A 267 0.74 -6.72 -16.93
N ALA A 268 -0.60 -6.58 -16.87
CA ALA A 268 -1.47 -6.87 -18.00
C ALA A 268 -1.19 -5.97 -19.20
N LYS A 269 -1.00 -4.67 -18.97
CA LYS A 269 -0.64 -3.71 -20.03
C LYS A 269 0.71 -4.04 -20.68
N GLN A 270 1.72 -4.38 -19.87
CA GLN A 270 3.02 -4.78 -20.39
C GLN A 270 2.92 -6.04 -21.24
N LYS A 271 2.19 -7.06 -20.79
CA LYS A 271 1.95 -8.28 -21.56
C LYS A 271 1.28 -8.00 -22.91
N ASN A 272 0.31 -7.07 -22.95
CA ASN A 272 -0.33 -6.68 -24.20
C ASN A 272 0.64 -5.94 -25.13
N GLN A 273 1.49 -5.07 -24.59
CA GLN A 273 2.56 -4.41 -25.35
C GLN A 273 3.54 -5.44 -25.94
N ASP A 274 4.03 -6.38 -25.14
CA ASP A 274 4.96 -7.43 -25.60
C ASP A 274 4.34 -8.29 -26.71
N THR A 275 3.04 -8.60 -26.58
CA THR A 275 2.28 -9.34 -27.59
C THR A 275 2.16 -8.54 -28.89
N PHE A 276 1.85 -7.24 -28.79
CA PHE A 276 1.77 -6.34 -29.93
C PHE A 276 3.13 -6.22 -30.63
N ASP A 277 4.22 -5.99 -29.89
CA ASP A 277 5.57 -5.84 -30.44
C ASP A 277 6.05 -7.11 -31.14
N ARG A 278 5.78 -8.29 -30.56
CA ARG A 278 6.01 -9.59 -31.21
C ARG A 278 5.26 -9.67 -32.54
N ASN A 279 3.97 -9.34 -32.54
CA ASN A 279 3.13 -9.43 -33.74
C ASN A 279 3.59 -8.44 -34.82
N VAL A 280 3.95 -7.20 -34.45
CA VAL A 280 4.56 -6.22 -35.37
C VAL A 280 5.87 -6.74 -35.96
N ALA A 281 6.73 -7.37 -35.15
CA ALA A 281 7.96 -7.99 -35.64
C ALA A 281 7.67 -9.08 -36.68
N THR A 282 6.66 -9.94 -36.45
CA THR A 282 6.22 -10.93 -37.43
C THR A 282 5.74 -10.29 -38.73
N ILE A 283 4.98 -9.20 -38.67
CA ILE A 283 4.52 -8.48 -39.87
C ILE A 283 5.70 -7.86 -40.61
N LYS A 284 6.67 -7.28 -39.90
CA LYS A 284 7.89 -6.74 -40.52
C LYS A 284 8.71 -7.85 -41.21
N THR A 285 8.78 -9.04 -40.63
CA THR A 285 9.37 -10.22 -41.29
C THR A 285 8.57 -10.61 -42.53
N TRP A 286 7.23 -10.59 -42.47
CA TRP A 286 6.38 -10.89 -43.63
C TRP A 286 6.59 -9.87 -44.76
N ILE A 287 6.58 -8.57 -44.47
CA ILE A 287 6.84 -7.46 -45.41
C ILE A 287 8.22 -7.63 -46.05
N LYS A 288 9.25 -7.94 -45.24
CA LYS A 288 10.61 -8.18 -45.73
C LYS A 288 10.67 -9.40 -46.64
N GLY A 289 10.01 -10.50 -46.27
CA GLY A 289 9.93 -11.69 -47.11
C GLY A 289 9.26 -11.40 -48.45
N PHE A 290 8.25 -10.54 -48.49
CA PHE A 290 7.62 -10.10 -49.73
C PHE A 290 8.58 -9.27 -50.60
N ALA A 291 9.31 -8.33 -49.99
CA ALA A 291 10.32 -7.52 -50.66
C ALA A 291 11.47 -8.36 -51.25
N ASP A 292 11.96 -9.33 -50.47
CA ASP A 292 13.05 -10.24 -50.85
C ASP A 292 12.58 -11.41 -51.73
N LYS A 293 11.27 -11.51 -52.00
CA LYS A 293 10.61 -12.62 -52.72
C LYS A 293 10.79 -13.99 -52.07
N ASP A 294 11.00 -14.02 -50.75
CA ASP A 294 11.09 -15.22 -49.93
C ASP A 294 9.68 -15.75 -49.59
N LEU A 295 9.15 -16.62 -50.45
CA LEU A 295 7.84 -17.23 -50.27
C LEU A 295 7.82 -18.24 -49.10
N GLU A 296 8.88 -19.03 -48.94
CA GLU A 296 8.97 -20.04 -47.88
C GLU A 296 8.99 -19.38 -46.51
N GLY A 297 9.82 -18.34 -46.34
CA GLY A 297 9.88 -17.54 -45.12
C GLY A 297 8.57 -16.87 -44.79
N GLN A 298 7.83 -16.34 -45.77
CA GLN A 298 6.49 -15.78 -45.55
C GLN A 298 5.48 -16.85 -45.14
N MET A 299 5.47 -18.01 -45.79
CA MET A 299 4.53 -19.09 -45.48
C MET A 299 4.74 -19.67 -44.09
N ALA A 300 6.00 -19.71 -43.62
CA ALA A 300 6.32 -20.11 -42.26
C ALA A 300 5.69 -19.22 -41.18
N LEU A 301 5.22 -18.00 -41.50
CA LEU A 301 4.60 -17.08 -40.55
C LEU A 301 3.09 -17.32 -40.37
N TYR A 302 2.45 -18.02 -41.30
CA TYR A 302 1.02 -18.32 -41.24
C TYR A 302 0.73 -19.56 -40.40
N ALA A 303 -0.46 -19.58 -39.80
CA ALA A 303 -1.03 -20.80 -39.25
C ALA A 303 -1.61 -21.66 -40.39
N ASP A 304 -1.64 -22.98 -40.23
CA ASP A 304 -2.23 -23.90 -41.22
C ASP A 304 -3.71 -23.60 -41.51
N THR A 305 -4.41 -23.03 -40.53
CA THR A 305 -5.82 -22.65 -40.59
C THR A 305 -6.06 -21.24 -41.15
N ALA A 306 -5.01 -20.55 -41.58
CA ALA A 306 -5.07 -19.15 -41.98
C ALA A 306 -6.15 -18.88 -43.03
N LYS A 307 -6.87 -17.77 -42.83
CA LYS A 307 -7.87 -17.25 -43.77
C LYS A 307 -7.42 -15.89 -44.29
N TRP A 308 -7.72 -15.63 -45.55
CA TRP A 308 -7.42 -14.36 -46.21
C TRP A 308 -8.67 -13.79 -46.87
N SER A 309 -8.93 -12.50 -46.63
CA SER A 309 -9.91 -11.70 -47.35
C SER A 309 -9.17 -10.82 -48.36
N PRO A 310 -9.25 -11.13 -49.66
CA PRO A 310 -8.48 -10.41 -50.67
C PRO A 310 -9.04 -9.01 -50.97
N PRO A 311 -8.20 -8.12 -51.53
CA PRO A 311 -8.58 -6.77 -51.93
C PRO A 311 -9.29 -6.74 -53.29
N ASP A 312 -9.07 -7.74 -54.14
CA ASP A 312 -9.77 -7.90 -55.41
C ASP A 312 -11.16 -8.52 -55.21
N TYR A 313 -12.09 -8.15 -56.08
CA TYR A 313 -13.44 -8.68 -56.02
C TYR A 313 -13.45 -10.18 -56.38
N ASN A 314 -13.75 -11.02 -55.39
CA ASN A 314 -13.87 -12.47 -55.54
C ASN A 314 -15.25 -13.01 -55.13
N GLY A 315 -16.27 -12.14 -55.05
CA GLY A 315 -17.58 -12.50 -54.49
C GLY A 315 -17.64 -12.47 -52.95
N ASN A 316 -16.70 -11.79 -52.29
CA ASN A 316 -16.58 -11.68 -50.84
C ASN A 316 -16.35 -13.04 -50.14
N VAL A 317 -15.57 -13.91 -50.77
CA VAL A 317 -15.27 -15.25 -50.26
C VAL A 317 -13.94 -15.22 -49.51
N MET A 318 -13.93 -15.73 -48.28
CA MET A 318 -12.68 -15.97 -47.54
C MET A 318 -11.90 -17.11 -48.21
N VAL A 319 -10.64 -16.86 -48.53
CA VAL A 319 -9.74 -17.87 -49.13
C VAL A 319 -8.79 -18.43 -48.08
N GLY A 320 -8.32 -19.66 -48.28
CA GLY A 320 -7.36 -20.31 -47.39
C GLY A 320 -5.90 -20.05 -47.81
N LEU A 321 -4.96 -20.72 -47.13
CA LEU A 321 -3.52 -20.59 -47.37
C LEU A 321 -3.10 -20.74 -48.84
N LYS A 322 -3.75 -21.63 -49.60
CA LYS A 322 -3.48 -21.77 -51.03
C LYS A 322 -3.67 -20.45 -51.80
N GLY A 323 -4.75 -19.72 -51.52
CA GLY A 323 -5.00 -18.43 -52.17
C GLY A 323 -3.91 -17.40 -51.83
N ILE A 324 -3.42 -17.44 -50.60
CA ILE A 324 -2.29 -16.59 -50.16
C ILE A 324 -1.01 -16.96 -50.93
N VAL A 325 -0.71 -18.25 -51.09
CA VAL A 325 0.45 -18.72 -51.88
C VAL A 325 0.35 -18.25 -53.33
N ASP A 326 -0.83 -18.40 -53.94
CA ASP A 326 -1.06 -18.07 -55.34
C ASP A 326 -0.85 -16.56 -55.58
N VAL A 327 -1.38 -15.68 -54.71
CA VAL A 327 -1.23 -14.22 -54.86
C VAL A 327 0.20 -13.73 -54.60
N LEU A 328 0.89 -14.25 -53.59
CA LEU A 328 2.28 -13.85 -53.31
C LEU A 328 3.20 -14.27 -54.45
N THR A 329 2.99 -15.49 -54.97
CA THR A 329 3.71 -16.01 -56.14
C THR A 329 3.49 -15.12 -57.36
N PHE A 330 2.25 -14.67 -57.59
CA PHE A 330 1.93 -13.75 -58.68
C PHE A 330 2.76 -12.45 -58.58
N TYR A 331 2.74 -11.78 -57.42
CA TYR A 331 3.47 -10.52 -57.27
C TYR A 331 4.99 -10.71 -57.34
N HIS A 332 5.55 -11.76 -56.71
CA HIS A 332 6.98 -12.06 -56.79
C HIS A 332 7.46 -12.30 -58.23
N ASN A 333 6.63 -12.92 -59.08
CA ASN A 333 6.99 -13.23 -60.46
C ASN A 333 6.95 -12.01 -61.39
N ASN A 334 6.02 -11.08 -61.14
CA ASN A 334 5.71 -9.97 -62.05
C ASN A 334 6.35 -8.63 -61.66
N PHE A 335 6.86 -8.49 -60.43
CA PHE A 335 7.41 -7.22 -59.93
C PHE A 335 8.79 -7.40 -59.32
N ASP A 336 9.71 -6.47 -59.58
CA ASP A 336 11.04 -6.35 -58.98
C ASP A 336 11.12 -5.09 -58.09
N ASP A 337 12.22 -4.89 -57.36
CA ASP A 337 12.46 -3.73 -56.47
C ASP A 337 11.31 -3.41 -55.49
N ILE A 338 10.66 -4.46 -54.97
CA ILE A 338 9.51 -4.33 -54.07
C ILE A 338 9.96 -3.68 -52.76
N THR A 339 9.37 -2.54 -52.42
CA THR A 339 9.67 -1.80 -51.19
C THR A 339 8.37 -1.38 -50.49
N PHE A 340 8.40 -1.30 -49.16
CA PHE A 340 7.29 -0.86 -48.33
C PHE A 340 7.70 0.32 -47.47
N GLN A 341 6.90 1.38 -47.48
CA GLN A 341 7.06 2.51 -46.58
C GLN A 341 5.91 2.53 -45.57
N GLU A 342 6.24 2.37 -44.29
CA GLU A 342 5.29 2.38 -43.17
C GLU A 342 4.62 3.75 -43.02
N GLY A 343 3.31 3.79 -42.73
CA GLY A 343 2.61 4.99 -42.24
C GLY A 343 2.32 6.12 -43.25
N VAL A 344 2.79 6.01 -44.50
CA VAL A 344 2.67 7.10 -45.49
C VAL A 344 1.22 7.52 -45.73
N GLY A 345 0.94 8.82 -45.55
CA GLY A 345 -0.36 9.43 -45.82
C GLY A 345 -1.37 9.37 -44.67
N LEU A 346 -0.95 8.95 -43.48
CA LEU A 346 -1.71 9.13 -42.24
C LEU A 346 -1.58 10.56 -41.70
N PRO A 347 -2.62 11.14 -41.07
CA PRO A 347 -2.54 12.46 -40.44
C PRO A 347 -1.60 12.44 -39.21
N GLY A 348 -0.65 13.37 -39.14
CA GLY A 348 0.36 13.49 -38.08
C GLY A 348 1.80 13.38 -38.62
N ASP A 349 2.80 13.61 -37.76
CA ASP A 349 4.21 13.36 -38.10
C ASP A 349 4.43 11.85 -38.19
N ASP A 350 4.49 11.31 -39.42
CA ASP A 350 4.82 9.92 -39.78
C ASP A 350 4.43 8.85 -38.74
N GLY A 351 3.12 8.60 -38.62
CA GLY A 351 2.57 7.59 -37.72
C GLY A 351 3.20 6.21 -37.95
N ALA A 352 3.45 5.46 -36.88
CA ALA A 352 4.26 4.24 -36.84
C ALA A 352 3.81 3.06 -37.75
N GLY A 353 2.81 3.24 -38.62
CA GLY A 353 2.32 2.25 -39.57
C GLY A 353 1.57 1.07 -38.94
N PHE A 354 1.76 0.78 -37.66
CA PHE A 354 1.14 -0.34 -36.95
C PHE A 354 0.31 0.14 -35.76
N TYR A 355 -0.90 -0.40 -35.62
CA TYR A 355 -1.82 -0.05 -34.54
C TYR A 355 -2.55 -1.29 -34.03
N ALA A 356 -2.61 -1.45 -32.70
CA ALA A 356 -3.36 -2.54 -32.08
C ALA A 356 -4.89 -2.35 -32.25
N GLY A 357 -5.61 -3.46 -32.14
CA GLY A 357 -7.07 -3.49 -32.11
C GLY A 357 -7.74 -3.44 -33.49
N SER A 358 -8.97 -3.96 -33.56
CA SER A 358 -9.88 -3.82 -34.72
C SER A 358 -10.74 -2.56 -34.66
N TYR A 359 -10.82 -1.91 -33.49
CA TYR A 359 -11.37 -0.56 -33.25
C TYR A 359 -10.24 0.37 -32.80
N TYR A 360 -10.50 1.63 -32.42
CA TYR A 360 -9.50 2.64 -31.97
C TYR A 360 -8.32 2.07 -31.13
N PRO A 361 -7.14 2.71 -31.13
CA PRO A 361 -5.87 2.13 -30.65
C PRO A 361 -5.83 1.94 -29.12
N ASP A 362 -6.61 0.98 -28.63
CA ASP A 362 -6.47 0.41 -27.30
C ASP A 362 -5.79 -0.96 -27.44
N LEU A 363 -4.84 -1.23 -26.55
CA LEU A 363 -4.11 -2.50 -26.45
C LEU A 363 -4.98 -3.65 -25.92
N ASP A 364 -6.29 -3.50 -25.90
CA ASP A 364 -7.25 -4.49 -25.40
C ASP A 364 -7.31 -5.75 -26.28
N ASN A 365 -6.88 -5.64 -27.54
CA ASN A 365 -6.70 -6.78 -28.44
C ASN A 365 -5.34 -6.70 -29.16
N PRO A 366 -4.24 -7.12 -28.51
CA PRO A 366 -2.90 -7.03 -29.07
C PRO A 366 -2.65 -8.04 -30.21
N ASN A 367 -3.55 -9.02 -30.39
CA ASN A 367 -3.48 -10.02 -31.44
C ASN A 367 -4.09 -9.56 -32.77
N ALA A 368 -4.77 -8.40 -32.82
CA ALA A 368 -5.19 -7.78 -34.06
C ALA A 368 -4.31 -6.56 -34.33
N VAL A 369 -3.59 -6.56 -35.45
CA VAL A 369 -2.71 -5.47 -35.86
C VAL A 369 -3.20 -4.89 -37.17
N ARG A 370 -3.49 -3.60 -37.16
CA ARG A 370 -3.72 -2.79 -38.36
C ARG A 370 -2.39 -2.27 -38.87
N VAL A 371 -2.21 -2.36 -40.17
CA VAL A 371 -0.99 -1.99 -40.86
C VAL A 371 -1.33 -1.00 -41.95
N TYR A 372 -0.58 0.09 -42.02
CA TYR A 372 -0.72 1.13 -43.02
C TYR A 372 0.63 1.38 -43.66
N GLY A 373 0.64 1.50 -44.98
CA GLY A 373 1.83 1.91 -45.69
C GLY A 373 1.61 2.02 -47.18
N THR A 374 2.71 2.12 -47.93
CA THR A 374 2.70 2.24 -49.38
C THR A 374 3.70 1.27 -49.98
N TRP A 375 3.26 0.44 -50.91
CA TRP A 375 4.11 -0.43 -51.72
C TRP A 375 4.62 0.32 -52.95
N THR A 376 5.91 0.22 -53.26
CA THR A 376 6.52 0.84 -54.45
C THR A 376 7.34 -0.12 -55.30
N PRO A 377 6.71 -1.10 -55.98
CA PRO A 377 7.40 -2.06 -56.83
C PRO A 377 7.66 -1.56 -58.26
N THR A 378 8.55 -2.23 -59.00
CA THR A 378 8.79 -2.04 -60.43
C THR A 378 8.17 -3.20 -61.22
N HIS A 379 7.30 -2.93 -62.19
CA HIS A 379 6.74 -3.97 -63.06
C HIS A 379 7.82 -4.53 -64.00
N LYS A 380 8.04 -5.84 -63.95
CA LYS A 380 9.20 -6.51 -64.57
C LYS A 380 9.24 -6.39 -66.09
N GLU A 381 8.09 -6.50 -66.76
CA GLU A 381 8.03 -6.47 -68.23
C GLU A 381 8.24 -5.05 -68.78
N THR A 382 7.62 -4.04 -68.14
CA THR A 382 7.61 -2.66 -68.65
C THR A 382 8.68 -1.76 -68.05
N GLY A 383 9.29 -2.15 -66.92
CA GLY A 383 10.20 -1.32 -66.14
C GLY A 383 9.56 -0.13 -65.40
N LYS A 384 8.23 0.02 -65.46
CA LYS A 384 7.51 1.13 -64.80
C LYS A 384 7.40 0.90 -63.29
N LYS A 385 7.62 1.97 -62.51
CA LYS A 385 7.40 1.97 -61.07
C LYS A 385 5.93 2.24 -60.75
N VAL A 386 5.38 1.46 -59.84
CA VAL A 386 4.02 1.59 -59.33
C VAL A 386 4.10 2.05 -57.87
N SER A 387 3.13 2.84 -57.41
CA SER A 387 2.93 3.19 -56.01
C SER A 387 1.50 2.89 -55.60
N ASN A 388 1.31 2.17 -54.49
CA ASN A 388 -0.03 1.81 -54.03
C ASN A 388 -0.14 1.88 -52.50
N LYS A 389 -1.13 2.67 -52.03
CA LYS A 389 -1.45 2.73 -50.60
C LYS A 389 -2.10 1.42 -50.19
N TRP A 390 -1.69 0.92 -49.03
CA TRP A 390 -2.08 -0.39 -48.55
C TRP A 390 -2.51 -0.33 -47.09
N TYR A 391 -3.61 -1.01 -46.81
CA TYR A 391 -4.12 -1.23 -45.47
C TYR A 391 -4.32 -2.73 -45.24
N GLY A 392 -3.81 -3.24 -44.12
CA GLY A 392 -3.97 -4.63 -43.71
C GLY A 392 -4.51 -4.74 -42.28
N LEU A 393 -5.38 -5.72 -42.04
CA LEU A 393 -5.76 -6.21 -40.73
C LEU A 393 -5.26 -7.65 -40.59
N ILE A 394 -4.30 -7.85 -39.70
CA ILE A 394 -3.63 -9.13 -39.48
C ILE A 394 -3.94 -9.60 -38.07
N ILE A 395 -4.49 -10.81 -37.94
CA ILE A 395 -4.83 -11.41 -36.65
C ILE A 395 -3.93 -12.61 -36.39
N PHE A 396 -3.41 -12.68 -35.16
CA PHE A 396 -2.51 -13.71 -34.69
C PHE A 396 -3.23 -14.70 -33.78
N ASN A 397 -2.84 -15.97 -33.83
CA ASN A 397 -3.21 -16.94 -32.79
C ASN A 397 -2.26 -16.84 -31.57
N GLU A 398 -2.50 -17.67 -30.55
CA GLU A 398 -1.71 -17.67 -29.31
C GLU A 398 -0.22 -17.98 -29.57
N ASP A 399 0.07 -18.82 -30.58
CA ASP A 399 1.44 -19.18 -31.00
C ASP A 399 2.19 -18.05 -31.75
N GLY A 400 1.53 -16.91 -31.99
CA GLY A 400 2.11 -15.79 -32.75
C GLY A 400 2.18 -16.05 -34.26
N LYS A 401 1.35 -16.95 -34.79
CA LYS A 401 1.18 -17.18 -36.23
C LYS A 401 0.00 -16.40 -36.79
N ILE A 402 0.11 -15.95 -38.03
CA ILE A 402 -0.97 -15.25 -38.73
C ILE A 402 -2.12 -16.23 -38.99
N SER A 403 -3.26 -16.02 -38.34
CA SER A 403 -4.47 -16.85 -38.46
C SER A 403 -5.52 -16.22 -39.36
N PHE A 404 -5.49 -14.90 -39.52
CA PHE A 404 -6.36 -14.18 -40.43
C PHE A 404 -5.62 -12.98 -41.02
N PHE A 405 -5.84 -12.74 -42.31
CA PHE A 405 -5.28 -11.63 -43.05
C PHE A 405 -6.40 -10.98 -43.86
N SER A 406 -6.53 -9.68 -43.83
CA SER A 406 -7.44 -8.95 -44.72
C SER A 406 -6.75 -7.70 -45.16
N ASP A 407 -6.78 -7.41 -46.45
CA ASP A 407 -6.13 -6.22 -46.97
C ASP A 407 -6.94 -5.49 -48.03
N TRP A 408 -6.62 -4.22 -48.18
CA TRP A 408 -7.29 -3.26 -49.04
C TRP A 408 -6.27 -2.36 -49.72
N PHE A 409 -6.35 -2.31 -51.04
CA PHE A 409 -5.63 -1.36 -51.89
C PHE A 409 -6.32 -1.28 -53.26
N ASP A 410 -5.93 -0.29 -54.07
CA ASP A 410 -6.49 -0.14 -55.41
C ASP A 410 -5.79 -1.12 -56.38
N VAL A 411 -6.35 -2.32 -56.53
CA VAL A 411 -5.81 -3.35 -57.43
C VAL A 411 -5.80 -2.87 -58.88
N ASN A 412 -6.86 -2.19 -59.32
CA ASN A 412 -6.98 -1.69 -60.70
C ASN A 412 -6.00 -0.54 -60.98
N GLY A 413 -5.74 0.29 -59.98
CA GLY A 413 -4.78 1.40 -60.06
C GLY A 413 -3.34 0.96 -60.35
N ILE A 414 -2.98 -0.29 -60.05
CA ILE A 414 -1.68 -0.87 -60.46
C ILE A 414 -1.60 -0.94 -61.99
N GLN A 415 -2.62 -1.51 -62.64
CA GLN A 415 -2.65 -1.66 -64.09
C GLN A 415 -2.64 -0.31 -64.81
N VAL A 416 -3.41 0.66 -64.31
CA VAL A 416 -3.44 2.03 -64.85
C VAL A 416 -2.05 2.66 -64.84
N GLN A 417 -1.27 2.48 -63.77
CA GLN A 417 0.11 3.00 -63.68
C GLN A 417 1.07 2.30 -64.65
N ILE A 418 0.88 1.00 -64.88
CA ILE A 418 1.67 0.22 -65.85
C ILE A 418 1.35 0.65 -67.29
N GLU A 419 0.13 1.09 -67.58
CA GLU A 419 -0.29 1.49 -68.93
C GLU A 419 -0.07 2.98 -69.23
N ALA A 420 0.06 3.83 -68.21
CA ALA A 420 0.23 5.28 -68.36
C ALA A 420 1.45 5.65 -69.24
N GLU A 421 1.22 6.43 -70.30
CA GLU A 421 2.24 6.81 -71.30
C GLU A 421 3.43 7.60 -70.76
#